data_AF-A0A7V0SS11-F1
#
_entry.id   AF-A0A7V0SS11-F1
#
_cell.length_a   1.000
_cell.length_b   1.000
_cell.length_c   1.000
_cell.angle_alpha   90.00
_cell.angle_beta   90.00
_cell.angle_gamma   90.00
#
_symmetry.space_group_name_H-M   'P 1'
#
loop_
_entity.id
_entity.type
_entity.pdbx_description
1 polymer ?
#
loop_
_entity_poly.entity_id
_entity_poly.type
_entity_poly.pdbx_seq_one_letter_code
_entity_poly.pdbx_strand_id
1 'polypeptide(L)'
;YVHITDDELTPTLTYSMPANGIHYSSCNLKMLSLLNESKPDVFCQAFPSAKTSWLREVYYIECKDSLFGEKLKLSFGDKIPLIEYLCEPQLTLSPNDPLIPDQSQFSLTEQNEAWEYYFDLEKVPIGITDTYFDLSHEDLDFIGVQGSNLPYYKPQHGNLVSGMAAAKTNNNLGIASVGYDTRIYGSSNWGSDSEVLNLVEQGYKVINCSWLNNCFYSAIQEALYNEIRNVWDAVVVFGAGNSHCGNPSNYCYPASYDVNISVTSVTHTSTDPDAHERTIGDTTTTYQHNDAVDICAHGYGVRSCDVMGAGGVDPGNYTWGWGTSFAAPQVAATLAAIFTINPCLTANEAEDILLDAADASILSYSYNTYYTAKLGTGRLNVLDAVKGAAESATTYFEDETLSSSQTTETLFGISFDNVTISSGTHTFRTRKEISINGNFQINSGVTCTFDVDVSNIISCY
;
A
#
# COMPACT_ATOMS: atom_id res chain seq x y z
N TYR A 1 -30.82 -3.33 1.48
CA TYR A 1 -31.85 -2.47 0.86
C TYR A 1 -33.25 -2.94 1.20
N VAL A 2 -34.18 -1.99 1.41
CA VAL A 2 -35.59 -2.24 1.69
C VAL A 2 -36.44 -1.40 0.74
N HIS A 3 -37.32 -2.03 -0.03
CA HIS A 3 -38.28 -1.34 -0.89
C HIS A 3 -39.50 -0.97 -0.06
N ILE A 4 -39.76 0.32 0.14
CA ILE A 4 -40.88 0.84 0.94
C ILE A 4 -41.81 1.60 0.00
N THR A 5 -42.99 1.04 -0.28
CA THR A 5 -43.95 1.61 -1.25
C THR A 5 -44.96 2.58 -0.62
N ASP A 6 -44.89 2.78 0.70
CA ASP A 6 -45.80 3.63 1.45
C ASP A 6 -45.00 4.69 2.23
N ASP A 7 -45.19 5.95 1.85
CA ASP A 7 -44.52 7.10 2.45
C ASP A 7 -44.78 7.22 3.96
N GLU A 8 -45.91 6.72 4.48
CA GLU A 8 -46.21 6.74 5.92
C GLU A 8 -45.24 5.87 6.75
N LEU A 9 -44.55 4.93 6.10
CA LEU A 9 -43.54 4.06 6.72
C LEU A 9 -42.13 4.66 6.68
N THR A 10 -41.95 5.82 6.04
CA THR A 10 -40.64 6.48 5.94
C THR A 10 -40.44 7.39 7.15
N PRO A 11 -39.41 7.16 7.99
CA PRO A 11 -39.19 7.98 9.17
C PRO A 11 -38.50 9.30 8.81
N THR A 12 -38.82 10.35 9.57
CA THR A 12 -38.01 11.57 9.59
C THR A 12 -36.97 11.44 10.70
N LEU A 13 -35.70 11.63 10.34
CA LEU A 13 -34.58 11.61 11.27
C LEU A 13 -34.31 13.01 11.81
N THR A 14 -34.12 13.10 13.13
CA THR A 14 -33.66 14.33 13.78
C THR A 14 -32.42 14.04 14.62
N TYR A 15 -31.37 14.83 14.41
CA TYR A 15 -30.16 14.78 15.22
C TYR A 15 -30.25 15.85 16.31
N SER A 16 -30.07 15.44 17.57
CA SER A 16 -29.98 16.36 18.71
C SER A 16 -28.57 16.35 19.30
N MET A 17 -27.91 17.50 19.29
CA MET A 17 -26.69 17.74 20.09
C MET A 17 -27.13 18.17 21.50
N PRO A 18 -26.50 17.73 22.61
CA PRO A 18 -25.14 17.18 22.71
C PRO A 18 -25.07 15.74 23.28
N ALA A 19 -26.12 14.93 23.17
CA ALA A 19 -26.14 13.55 23.66
C ALA A 19 -26.55 12.57 22.55
N ASN A 20 -25.56 11.82 22.07
CA ASN A 20 -25.60 10.87 20.96
C ASN A 20 -26.84 9.97 20.89
N GLY A 21 -27.71 10.22 19.92
CA GLY A 21 -28.76 9.29 19.51
C GLY A 21 -29.47 9.75 18.24
N ILE A 22 -29.66 8.84 17.30
CA ILE A 22 -30.56 9.07 16.16
C ILE A 22 -31.99 9.03 16.71
N HIS A 23 -32.71 10.14 16.61
CA HIS A 23 -34.13 10.18 16.99
C HIS A 23 -35.01 10.01 15.76
N TYR A 24 -35.70 8.88 15.72
CA TYR A 24 -36.69 8.57 14.71
C TYR A 24 -38.04 9.21 15.05
N SER A 25 -38.67 9.81 14.06
CA SER A 25 -40.07 10.21 14.11
C SER A 25 -40.78 9.59 12.91
N SER A 26 -41.99 9.07 13.12
CA SER A 26 -42.80 8.49 12.05
C SER A 26 -44.27 8.71 12.38
N CYS A 27 -45.08 9.01 11.37
CA CYS A 27 -46.54 9.07 11.51
C CYS A 27 -47.16 7.69 11.75
N ASN A 28 -46.42 6.61 11.49
CA ASN A 28 -46.82 5.25 11.79
C ASN A 28 -46.24 4.78 13.14
N LEU A 29 -47.10 4.67 14.17
CA LEU A 29 -46.68 4.30 15.52
C LEU A 29 -46.02 2.91 15.61
N LYS A 30 -46.42 1.98 14.75
CA LYS A 30 -45.82 0.64 14.69
C LYS A 30 -44.40 0.69 14.12
N MET A 31 -44.19 1.53 13.09
CA MET A 31 -42.86 1.76 12.52
C MET A 31 -41.96 2.46 13.54
N LEU A 32 -42.48 3.50 14.21
CA LEU A 32 -41.77 4.21 15.27
C LEU A 32 -41.34 3.27 16.40
N SER A 33 -42.21 2.33 16.80
CA SER A 33 -41.89 1.31 17.81
C SER A 33 -40.72 0.43 17.37
N LEU A 34 -40.73 -0.04 16.12
CA LEU A 34 -39.68 -0.90 15.58
C LEU A 34 -38.34 -0.16 15.48
N LEU A 35 -38.35 1.10 15.04
CA LEU A 35 -37.14 1.92 14.96
C LEU A 35 -36.53 2.19 16.33
N ASN A 36 -37.36 2.44 17.35
CA ASN A 36 -36.89 2.66 18.72
C ASN A 36 -36.36 1.38 19.39
N GLU A 37 -36.92 0.22 19.01
CA GLU A 37 -36.47 -1.09 19.51
C GLU A 37 -35.15 -1.52 18.87
N SER A 38 -35.10 -1.54 17.53
CA SER A 38 -33.98 -2.07 16.76
C SER A 38 -32.85 -1.06 16.53
N LYS A 39 -33.13 0.24 16.65
CA LYS A 39 -32.17 1.35 16.56
C LYS A 39 -31.20 1.20 15.38
N PRO A 40 -31.68 1.25 14.12
CA PRO A 40 -30.78 1.22 12.98
C PRO A 40 -29.74 2.35 13.08
N ASP A 41 -28.53 2.06 12.62
CA ASP A 41 -27.41 3.01 12.58
C ASP A 41 -27.55 3.94 11.36
N VAL A 42 -28.13 3.43 10.26
CA VAL A 42 -28.43 4.20 9.05
C VAL A 42 -29.85 3.89 8.57
N PHE A 43 -30.58 4.92 8.15
CA PHE A 43 -31.84 4.79 7.43
C PHE A 43 -31.98 5.96 6.46
N CYS A 44 -31.78 5.74 5.17
CA CYS A 44 -31.85 6.79 4.16
C CYS A 44 -32.37 6.24 2.82
N GLN A 45 -32.84 7.12 1.94
CA GLN A 45 -33.19 6.74 0.58
C GLN A 45 -31.91 6.29 -0.15
N ALA A 46 -31.91 5.08 -0.70
CA ALA A 46 -30.71 4.49 -1.32
C ALA A 46 -30.33 5.21 -2.62
N PHE A 47 -31.33 5.64 -3.40
CA PHE A 47 -31.13 6.24 -4.73
C PHE A 47 -31.96 7.52 -4.90
N PRO A 48 -31.67 8.59 -4.14
CA PRO A 48 -32.49 9.81 -4.11
C PRO A 48 -32.56 10.54 -5.46
N SER A 49 -31.54 10.39 -6.29
CA SER A 49 -31.45 10.99 -7.63
C SER A 49 -32.00 10.12 -8.75
N ALA A 50 -32.44 8.88 -8.47
CA ALA A 50 -32.88 7.95 -9.49
C ALA A 50 -34.06 8.53 -10.29
N LYS A 51 -34.13 8.25 -11.60
CA LYS A 51 -35.24 8.73 -12.45
C LYS A 51 -36.48 7.82 -12.39
N THR A 52 -36.30 6.54 -12.03
CA THR A 52 -37.39 5.58 -11.88
C THR A 52 -37.99 5.68 -10.48
N SER A 53 -39.34 5.66 -10.40
CA SER A 53 -40.04 5.70 -9.12
C SER A 53 -39.68 4.50 -8.25
N TRP A 54 -39.54 3.33 -8.85
CA TRP A 54 -39.18 2.10 -8.14
C TRP A 54 -37.87 2.24 -7.34
N LEU A 55 -36.82 2.83 -7.92
CA LEU A 55 -35.56 3.05 -7.20
C LEU A 55 -35.64 4.15 -6.14
N ARG A 56 -36.50 5.16 -6.34
CA ARG A 56 -36.76 6.18 -5.29
C ARG A 56 -37.48 5.59 -4.09
N GLU A 57 -38.20 4.49 -4.24
CA GLU A 57 -38.85 3.81 -3.13
C GLU A 57 -37.89 2.88 -2.35
N VAL A 58 -36.63 2.76 -2.77
CA VAL A 58 -35.63 1.91 -2.09
C VAL A 58 -34.87 2.70 -1.03
N TYR A 59 -34.77 2.11 0.16
CA TYR A 59 -34.06 2.63 1.32
C TYR A 59 -32.85 1.76 1.65
N TYR A 60 -31.74 2.40 1.97
CA TYR A 60 -30.57 1.78 2.59
C TYR A 60 -30.72 1.86 4.10
N ILE A 61 -30.56 0.71 4.75
CA ILE A 61 -30.73 0.57 6.19
C ILE A 61 -29.57 -0.28 6.70
N GLU A 62 -28.84 0.25 7.67
CA GLU A 62 -27.81 -0.45 8.41
C GLU A 62 -28.31 -0.63 9.86
N CYS A 63 -28.26 -1.86 10.37
CA CYS A 63 -28.86 -2.17 11.67
C CYS A 63 -28.18 -3.40 12.29
N LYS A 64 -27.70 -3.24 13.54
CA LYS A 64 -27.10 -4.35 14.31
C LYS A 64 -28.10 -5.43 14.72
N ASP A 65 -29.39 -5.09 14.82
CA ASP A 65 -30.45 -6.08 15.03
C ASP A 65 -30.67 -6.88 13.74
N SER A 66 -30.11 -8.09 13.69
CA SER A 66 -30.19 -8.99 12.53
C SER A 66 -31.61 -9.44 12.19
N LEU A 67 -32.57 -9.29 13.11
CA LEU A 67 -33.98 -9.61 12.89
C LEU A 67 -34.79 -8.42 12.37
N PHE A 68 -34.19 -7.23 12.24
CA PHE A 68 -34.93 -6.01 11.91
C PHE A 68 -35.70 -6.11 10.58
N GLY A 69 -35.07 -6.65 9.53
CA GLY A 69 -35.74 -6.87 8.25
C GLY A 69 -36.92 -7.84 8.35
N GLU A 70 -36.82 -8.89 9.17
CA GLU A 70 -37.94 -9.81 9.41
C GLU A 70 -39.07 -9.12 10.17
N LYS A 71 -38.75 -8.32 11.19
CA LYS A 71 -39.75 -7.53 11.95
C LYS A 71 -40.49 -6.56 11.04
N LEU A 72 -39.80 -5.91 10.11
CA LEU A 72 -40.39 -5.04 9.08
C LEU A 72 -41.35 -5.83 8.18
N LYS A 73 -40.92 -6.98 7.66
CA LYS A 73 -41.73 -7.83 6.78
C LYS A 73 -42.97 -8.40 7.48
N LEU A 74 -42.84 -8.86 8.73
CA LEU A 74 -43.97 -9.31 9.54
C LEU A 74 -44.96 -8.18 9.84
N SER A 75 -44.46 -6.96 9.98
CA SER A 75 -45.27 -5.81 10.36
C SER A 75 -45.97 -5.13 9.19
N PHE A 76 -45.36 -5.15 8.01
CA PHE A 76 -45.73 -4.32 6.85
C PHE A 76 -45.56 -5.03 5.50
N GLY A 77 -45.61 -6.36 5.43
CA GLY A 77 -45.26 -7.14 4.23
C GLY A 77 -45.88 -6.67 2.92
N ASP A 78 -47.16 -6.24 2.90
CA ASP A 78 -47.83 -5.73 1.70
C ASP A 78 -47.26 -4.39 1.19
N LYS A 79 -46.58 -3.65 2.06
CA LYS A 79 -45.97 -2.33 1.80
C LYS A 79 -44.44 -2.39 1.69
N ILE A 80 -43.86 -3.55 1.99
CA ILE A 80 -42.44 -3.85 1.87
C ILE A 80 -42.29 -5.11 1.01
N PRO A 81 -42.51 -4.97 -0.31
CA PRO A 81 -42.52 -6.12 -1.22
C PRO A 81 -41.14 -6.77 -1.38
N LEU A 82 -40.05 -6.05 -1.10
CA LEU A 82 -38.68 -6.54 -1.23
C LEU A 82 -37.79 -6.07 -0.07
N ILE A 83 -37.04 -7.02 0.49
CA ILE A 83 -35.90 -6.77 1.37
C ILE A 83 -34.73 -7.57 0.78
N GLU A 84 -33.66 -6.87 0.46
CA GLU A 84 -32.42 -7.45 -0.05
C GLU A 84 -31.31 -7.17 0.95
N TYR A 85 -30.69 -8.22 1.47
CA TYR A 85 -29.53 -8.09 2.36
C TYR A 85 -28.28 -7.99 1.51
N LEU A 86 -27.52 -6.92 1.71
CA LEU A 86 -26.19 -6.77 1.11
C LEU A 86 -25.20 -7.52 1.97
N CYS A 87 -24.22 -8.17 1.34
CA CYS A 87 -23.01 -8.55 2.07
C CYS A 87 -22.23 -7.29 2.48
N GLU A 88 -21.50 -7.36 3.59
CA GLU A 88 -20.43 -6.38 3.80
C GLU A 88 -19.48 -6.46 2.61
N PRO A 89 -19.09 -5.31 2.01
CA PRO A 89 -18.09 -5.31 0.95
C PRO A 89 -16.86 -6.04 1.48
N GLN A 90 -16.52 -7.16 0.84
CA GLN A 90 -15.29 -7.88 1.12
C GLN A 90 -14.19 -7.21 0.29
N LEU A 91 -13.07 -6.89 0.94
CA LEU A 91 -11.84 -6.56 0.21
C LEU A 91 -11.55 -7.73 -0.73
N THR A 92 -11.38 -7.46 -2.01
CA THR A 92 -11.33 -8.50 -3.06
C THR A 92 -10.01 -9.27 -3.05
N LEU A 93 -8.98 -8.76 -2.37
CA LEU A 93 -7.71 -9.43 -2.20
C LEU A 93 -7.37 -9.60 -0.71
N SER A 94 -7.60 -10.81 -0.19
CA SER A 94 -7.05 -11.27 1.09
C SER A 94 -6.14 -12.46 0.81
N PRO A 95 -4.81 -12.28 0.81
CA PRO A 95 -3.91 -13.38 0.51
C PRO A 95 -4.07 -14.54 1.49
N ASN A 96 -3.79 -15.75 1.00
CA ASN A 96 -4.03 -17.00 1.72
C ASN A 96 -2.84 -17.49 2.57
N ASP A 97 -1.82 -16.64 2.76
CA ASP A 97 -0.58 -16.96 3.46
C ASP A 97 -0.86 -17.15 4.96
N PRO A 98 -0.57 -18.33 5.53
CA PRO A 98 -1.00 -18.72 6.88
C PRO A 98 -0.39 -17.90 8.02
N LEU A 99 0.71 -17.17 7.78
CA LEU A 99 1.38 -16.35 8.79
C LEU A 99 1.06 -14.85 8.69
N ILE A 100 0.11 -14.42 7.82
CA ILE A 100 -0.39 -13.03 7.81
C ILE A 100 -0.87 -12.54 9.19
N PRO A 101 -1.52 -13.37 10.04
CA PRO A 101 -1.88 -12.94 11.40
C PRO A 101 -0.69 -12.50 12.27
N ASP A 102 0.54 -12.92 11.93
CA ASP A 102 1.79 -12.52 12.59
C ASP A 102 2.39 -11.22 12.00
N GLN A 103 1.75 -10.63 10.99
CA GLN A 103 2.21 -9.46 10.23
C GLN A 103 1.32 -8.25 10.45
N SER A 104 1.14 -7.85 11.71
CA SER A 104 0.27 -6.73 12.10
C SER A 104 0.68 -5.38 11.51
N GLN A 105 1.91 -5.24 10.99
CA GLN A 105 2.31 -4.02 10.29
C GLN A 105 1.46 -3.72 9.05
N PHE A 106 0.86 -4.73 8.42
CA PHE A 106 0.10 -4.54 7.18
C PHE A 106 -1.19 -3.72 7.35
N SER A 107 -1.82 -3.75 8.52
CA SER A 107 -2.97 -2.87 8.79
C SER A 107 -2.55 -1.43 9.05
N LEU A 108 -1.34 -1.20 9.55
CA LEU A 108 -0.78 0.14 9.78
C LEU A 108 -0.31 0.77 8.47
N THR A 109 0.10 -0.03 7.48
CA THR A 109 0.57 0.47 6.17
C THR A 109 -0.47 0.31 5.06
N GLU A 110 -1.72 -0.04 5.38
CA GLU A 110 -2.83 -0.23 4.44
C GLU A 110 -2.49 -1.20 3.27
N GLN A 111 -1.77 -2.27 3.59
CA GLN A 111 -1.16 -3.14 2.59
C GLN A 111 -2.18 -3.96 1.79
N ASN A 112 -3.29 -4.38 2.41
CA ASN A 112 -4.29 -5.24 1.77
C ASN A 112 -4.93 -4.53 0.58
N GLU A 113 -5.30 -3.26 0.78
CA GLU A 113 -5.86 -2.38 -0.22
C GLU A 113 -4.81 -2.00 -1.28
N ALA A 114 -3.55 -1.82 -0.86
CA ALA A 114 -2.48 -1.43 -1.78
C ALA A 114 -2.23 -2.48 -2.87
N TRP A 115 -2.30 -3.77 -2.53
CA TRP A 115 -2.04 -4.84 -3.50
C TRP A 115 -2.98 -4.81 -4.71
N GLU A 116 -4.23 -4.33 -4.57
CA GLU A 116 -5.21 -4.26 -5.67
C GLU A 116 -4.68 -3.44 -6.88
N TYR A 117 -3.79 -2.49 -6.63
CA TYR A 117 -3.19 -1.64 -7.65
C TYR A 117 -2.16 -2.35 -8.51
N TYR A 118 -1.49 -3.40 -8.00
CA TYR A 118 -0.34 -3.97 -8.70
C TYR A 118 -0.25 -5.49 -8.71
N PHE A 119 -1.10 -6.25 -8.02
CA PHE A 119 -0.96 -7.71 -7.88
C PHE A 119 -0.89 -8.48 -9.22
N ASP A 120 -1.56 -8.00 -10.26
CA ASP A 120 -1.64 -8.60 -11.61
C ASP A 120 -0.70 -7.94 -12.64
N LEU A 121 0.03 -6.88 -12.26
CA LEU A 121 1.01 -6.21 -13.11
C LEU A 121 2.35 -6.96 -13.13
N GLU A 122 3.13 -6.77 -14.20
CA GLU A 122 4.50 -7.27 -14.25
C GLU A 122 5.37 -6.49 -13.24
N LYS A 123 5.87 -7.19 -12.22
CA LYS A 123 6.61 -6.59 -11.11
C LYS A 123 8.00 -6.15 -11.54
N VAL A 124 8.42 -4.96 -11.10
CA VAL A 124 9.80 -4.49 -11.17
C VAL A 124 10.66 -5.25 -10.15
N PRO A 125 11.71 -5.98 -10.56
CA PRO A 125 12.56 -6.71 -9.62
C PRO A 125 13.35 -5.81 -8.68
N ILE A 126 13.64 -6.32 -7.48
CA ILE A 126 14.43 -5.63 -6.46
C ILE A 126 15.85 -6.23 -6.43
N GLY A 127 16.86 -5.36 -6.46
CA GLY A 127 18.23 -5.74 -6.13
C GLY A 127 18.44 -5.75 -4.62
N ILE A 128 19.01 -6.81 -4.05
CA ILE A 128 19.30 -6.88 -2.60
C ILE A 128 20.77 -7.21 -2.39
N THR A 129 21.51 -6.30 -1.76
CA THR A 129 22.90 -6.58 -1.33
C THR A 129 22.90 -6.98 0.16
N ASP A 130 23.14 -8.25 0.43
CA ASP A 130 23.07 -8.80 1.80
C ASP A 130 23.97 -10.05 1.94
N THR A 131 23.80 -10.85 2.98
CA THR A 131 24.69 -11.96 3.31
C THR A 131 24.48 -13.17 2.39
N TYR A 132 23.90 -14.24 2.90
CA TYR A 132 23.60 -15.46 2.16
C TYR A 132 22.13 -15.46 1.75
N PHE A 133 21.87 -16.02 0.57
CA PHE A 133 20.52 -16.24 0.05
C PHE A 133 20.30 -17.75 -0.15
N ASP A 134 19.30 -18.28 0.53
CA ASP A 134 18.78 -19.63 0.32
C ASP A 134 17.89 -19.63 -0.92
N LEU A 135 18.49 -19.95 -2.07
CA LEU A 135 17.80 -19.98 -3.35
C LEU A 135 16.74 -21.07 -3.44
N SER A 136 16.68 -21.97 -2.45
CA SER A 136 15.68 -23.03 -2.37
C SER A 136 14.46 -22.67 -1.52
N HIS A 137 14.46 -21.48 -0.90
CA HIS A 137 13.37 -21.05 -0.04
C HIS A 137 12.03 -21.05 -0.77
N GLU A 138 11.05 -21.79 -0.22
CA GLU A 138 9.74 -22.01 -0.86
C GLU A 138 9.00 -20.69 -1.16
N ASP A 139 9.20 -19.71 -0.29
CA ASP A 139 8.51 -18.42 -0.31
C ASP A 139 9.28 -17.28 -1.01
N LEU A 140 10.46 -17.56 -1.59
CA LEU A 140 11.28 -16.54 -2.28
C LEU A 140 11.51 -16.91 -3.74
N ASP A 141 11.58 -15.91 -4.62
CA ASP A 141 11.91 -16.09 -6.03
C ASP A 141 13.14 -15.25 -6.42
N PHE A 142 14.26 -15.92 -6.67
CA PHE A 142 15.51 -15.29 -7.09
C PHE A 142 15.74 -15.48 -8.59
N ILE A 143 15.86 -14.38 -9.33
CA ILE A 143 16.26 -14.39 -10.75
C ILE A 143 17.75 -14.76 -10.87
N GLY A 144 18.55 -14.37 -9.88
CA GLY A 144 19.97 -14.66 -9.83
C GLY A 144 20.58 -14.18 -8.52
N VAL A 145 21.80 -14.67 -8.24
CA VAL A 145 22.63 -14.18 -7.15
C VAL A 145 24.07 -13.98 -7.60
N GLN A 146 24.62 -12.84 -7.23
CA GLN A 146 26.03 -12.48 -7.41
C GLN A 146 26.86 -12.75 -6.14
N GLY A 147 28.16 -12.95 -6.32
CA GLY A 147 29.11 -13.27 -5.26
C GLY A 147 29.19 -14.77 -4.95
N SER A 148 29.96 -15.12 -3.93
CA SER A 148 30.20 -16.53 -3.58
C SER A 148 28.97 -17.27 -3.03
N ASN A 149 28.00 -16.51 -2.51
CA ASN A 149 26.81 -16.97 -1.81
C ASN A 149 27.09 -18.11 -0.81
N LEU A 150 28.15 -17.94 -0.01
CA LEU A 150 28.53 -18.90 1.02
C LEU A 150 27.92 -18.52 2.37
N PRO A 151 27.35 -19.48 3.13
CA PRO A 151 26.68 -19.22 4.41
C PRO A 151 27.68 -19.01 5.56
N TYR A 152 28.50 -17.95 5.48
CA TYR A 152 29.57 -17.69 6.45
C TYR A 152 29.17 -16.74 7.59
N TYR A 153 28.76 -15.51 7.25
CA TYR A 153 28.45 -14.47 8.22
C TYR A 153 26.95 -14.21 8.22
N LYS A 154 26.30 -14.41 9.38
CA LYS A 154 24.85 -14.25 9.58
C LYS A 154 24.05 -14.76 8.37
N PRO A 155 24.16 -16.07 8.04
CA PRO A 155 23.61 -16.60 6.80
C PRO A 155 22.09 -16.43 6.66
N GLN A 156 21.39 -16.24 7.77
CA GLN A 156 19.96 -15.95 7.78
C GLN A 156 19.60 -14.55 7.26
N HIS A 157 20.47 -13.54 7.42
CA HIS A 157 20.08 -12.13 7.33
C HIS A 157 19.54 -11.76 5.95
N GLY A 158 20.21 -12.18 4.87
CA GLY A 158 19.74 -11.94 3.50
C GLY A 158 18.36 -12.54 3.22
N ASN A 159 18.03 -13.70 3.79
CA ASN A 159 16.73 -14.35 3.64
C ASN A 159 15.62 -13.60 4.39
N LEU A 160 15.90 -13.15 5.62
CA LEU A 160 14.95 -12.32 6.37
C LEU A 160 14.72 -10.98 5.67
N VAL A 161 15.75 -10.37 5.09
CA VAL A 161 15.61 -9.12 4.32
C VAL A 161 14.79 -9.35 3.05
N SER A 162 15.08 -10.42 2.30
CA SER A 162 14.33 -10.83 1.11
C SER A 162 12.86 -11.11 1.41
N GLY A 163 12.55 -11.79 2.51
CA GLY A 163 11.16 -12.08 2.91
C GLY A 163 10.35 -10.82 3.21
N MET A 164 10.96 -9.82 3.84
CA MET A 164 10.30 -8.54 4.10
C MET A 164 10.00 -7.77 2.81
N ALA A 165 10.89 -7.87 1.82
CA ALA A 165 10.72 -7.18 0.55
C ALA A 165 9.72 -7.90 -0.37
N ALA A 166 9.87 -9.21 -0.55
CA ALA A 166 9.39 -9.90 -1.74
C ALA A 166 9.05 -11.39 -1.53
N ALA A 167 8.56 -11.76 -0.34
CA ALA A 167 7.92 -13.06 -0.17
C ALA A 167 6.75 -13.26 -1.13
N LYS A 168 6.60 -14.49 -1.63
CA LYS A 168 5.57 -14.87 -2.59
C LYS A 168 4.20 -14.84 -1.93
N THR A 169 3.44 -13.80 -2.21
CA THR A 169 2.17 -13.55 -1.53
C THR A 169 1.05 -14.30 -2.23
N ASN A 170 0.10 -14.83 -1.47
CA ASN A 170 -1.06 -15.60 -1.94
C ASN A 170 -0.70 -17.00 -2.49
N ASN A 171 0.35 -17.63 -1.95
CA ASN A 171 0.84 -18.94 -2.42
C ASN A 171 0.48 -20.14 -1.52
N ASN A 172 -0.30 -19.91 -0.45
CA ASN A 172 -0.70 -20.85 0.63
C ASN A 172 0.45 -21.28 1.58
N LEU A 173 1.58 -20.57 1.57
CA LEU A 173 2.74 -20.83 2.40
C LEU A 173 3.11 -19.55 3.16
N GLY A 174 3.85 -19.73 4.24
CA GLY A 174 4.61 -18.63 4.82
C GLY A 174 3.86 -17.33 5.08
N ILE A 175 4.49 -16.25 4.63
CA ILE A 175 4.16 -14.86 4.90
C ILE A 175 3.75 -14.15 3.61
N ALA A 176 3.10 -13.00 3.73
CA ALA A 176 2.98 -12.07 2.62
C ALA A 176 4.10 -11.01 2.67
N SER A 177 4.27 -10.24 1.59
CA SER A 177 5.20 -9.10 1.54
C SER A 177 4.61 -7.92 0.79
N VAL A 178 5.17 -6.74 1.02
CA VAL A 178 4.85 -5.54 0.23
C VAL A 178 5.06 -5.81 -1.26
N GLY A 179 6.13 -6.52 -1.65
CA GLY A 179 6.46 -6.76 -3.04
C GLY A 179 5.46 -7.63 -3.82
N TYR A 180 4.60 -8.42 -3.16
CA TYR A 180 3.62 -9.32 -3.80
C TYR A 180 4.18 -10.10 -4.99
N ASP A 181 4.88 -11.22 -4.75
CA ASP A 181 5.53 -12.01 -5.82
C ASP A 181 6.59 -11.25 -6.65
N THR A 182 7.12 -10.15 -6.12
CA THR A 182 8.26 -9.47 -6.75
C THR A 182 9.48 -10.40 -6.76
N ARG A 183 10.24 -10.37 -7.84
CA ARG A 183 11.45 -11.19 -7.98
C ARG A 183 12.68 -10.45 -7.47
N ILE A 184 13.63 -11.21 -6.94
CA ILE A 184 14.85 -10.67 -6.34
C ILE A 184 16.07 -10.98 -7.21
N TYR A 185 16.98 -10.02 -7.34
CA TYR A 185 18.37 -10.32 -7.68
C TYR A 185 19.25 -10.05 -6.46
N GLY A 186 19.81 -11.11 -5.89
CA GLY A 186 20.64 -11.00 -4.70
C GLY A 186 22.09 -10.73 -5.03
N SER A 187 22.81 -10.06 -4.15
CA SER A 187 24.26 -10.05 -4.14
C SER A 187 24.79 -10.31 -2.75
N SER A 188 25.59 -11.37 -2.64
CA SER A 188 26.24 -11.78 -1.39
C SER A 188 27.51 -10.98 -1.06
N ASN A 189 27.88 -10.02 -1.92
CA ASN A 189 28.99 -9.09 -1.69
C ASN A 189 28.54 -7.85 -0.88
N TRP A 190 27.80 -8.06 0.21
CA TRP A 190 27.31 -6.97 1.06
C TRP A 190 28.41 -6.05 1.60
N GLY A 191 28.05 -4.81 1.92
CA GLY A 191 28.98 -3.80 2.41
C GLY A 191 29.84 -3.12 1.33
N SER A 192 29.69 -3.53 0.06
CA SER A 192 30.46 -3.02 -1.06
C SER A 192 29.66 -1.99 -1.88
N ASP A 193 30.09 -0.73 -1.87
CA ASP A 193 29.44 0.31 -2.67
C ASP A 193 29.57 0.03 -4.19
N SER A 194 30.67 -0.57 -4.63
CA SER A 194 30.86 -0.98 -6.03
C SER A 194 29.88 -2.07 -6.47
N GLU A 195 29.39 -2.88 -5.54
CA GLU A 195 28.36 -3.88 -5.85
C GLU A 195 27.00 -3.22 -6.09
N VAL A 196 26.69 -2.15 -5.34
CA VAL A 196 25.47 -1.36 -5.58
C VAL A 196 25.50 -0.75 -6.99
N LEU A 197 26.63 -0.16 -7.39
CA LEU A 197 26.83 0.31 -8.77
C LEU A 197 26.62 -0.80 -9.79
N ASN A 198 27.17 -1.97 -9.54
CA ASN A 198 27.07 -3.09 -10.47
C ASN A 198 25.64 -3.60 -10.66
N LEU A 199 24.78 -3.52 -9.64
CA LEU A 199 23.36 -3.86 -9.79
C LEU A 199 22.63 -2.81 -10.64
N VAL A 200 22.88 -1.52 -10.45
CA VAL A 200 22.22 -0.49 -11.29
C VAL A 200 22.73 -0.52 -12.74
N GLU A 201 24.00 -0.87 -12.96
CA GLU A 201 24.56 -1.16 -14.29
C GLU A 201 23.86 -2.33 -15.00
N GLN A 202 23.30 -3.27 -14.23
CA GLN A 202 22.50 -4.38 -14.74
C GLN A 202 21.02 -4.01 -14.98
N GLY A 203 20.63 -2.77 -14.68
CA GLY A 203 19.28 -2.24 -14.92
C GLY A 203 18.31 -2.37 -13.74
N TYR A 204 18.77 -2.73 -12.54
CA TYR A 204 17.92 -2.76 -11.35
C TYR A 204 17.65 -1.33 -10.85
N LYS A 205 16.39 -0.88 -10.92
CA LYS A 205 15.97 0.48 -10.52
C LYS A 205 15.88 0.69 -9.01
N VAL A 206 15.71 -0.37 -8.22
CA VAL A 206 15.57 -0.28 -6.76
C VAL A 206 16.52 -1.26 -6.10
N ILE A 207 17.42 -0.75 -5.27
CA ILE A 207 18.40 -1.55 -4.52
C ILE A 207 18.18 -1.39 -3.02
N ASN A 208 17.95 -2.49 -2.30
CA ASN A 208 17.95 -2.50 -0.84
C ASN A 208 19.34 -2.88 -0.30
N CYS A 209 19.80 -2.12 0.70
CA CYS A 209 21.05 -2.31 1.40
C CYS A 209 20.83 -2.28 2.91
N SER A 210 20.75 -3.45 3.55
CA SER A 210 20.54 -3.57 5.00
C SER A 210 21.86 -3.60 5.78
N TRP A 211 22.81 -2.74 5.41
CA TRP A 211 24.16 -2.65 5.97
C TRP A 211 24.66 -1.21 5.98
N LEU A 212 25.73 -0.97 6.75
CA LEU A 212 26.53 0.25 6.71
C LEU A 212 28.01 -0.15 6.65
N ASN A 213 28.85 0.71 6.09
CA ASN A 213 30.29 0.44 6.00
C ASN A 213 31.15 1.59 6.53
N ASN A 214 30.55 2.70 6.96
CA ASN A 214 31.29 3.86 7.43
C ASN A 214 30.50 4.69 8.48
N CYS A 215 31.23 5.34 9.37
CA CYS A 215 30.70 6.24 10.41
C CYS A 215 31.12 7.70 10.21
N PHE A 216 31.72 8.02 9.06
CA PHE A 216 32.18 9.35 8.71
C PHE A 216 31.86 9.63 7.25
N TYR A 217 31.56 10.89 6.93
CA TYR A 217 31.28 11.33 5.57
C TYR A 217 32.46 11.04 4.62
N SER A 218 32.14 10.60 3.40
CA SER A 218 33.11 10.40 2.32
C SER A 218 32.58 11.03 1.03
N ALA A 219 33.27 12.07 0.54
CA ALA A 219 32.92 12.71 -0.73
C ALA A 219 32.99 11.77 -1.95
N ILE A 220 33.78 10.68 -1.86
CA ILE A 220 33.85 9.67 -2.93
C ILE A 220 32.60 8.80 -2.93
N GLN A 221 32.13 8.35 -1.77
CA GLN A 221 30.89 7.58 -1.68
C GLN A 221 29.69 8.46 -2.06
N GLU A 222 29.64 9.71 -1.59
CA GLU A 222 28.59 10.64 -2.00
C GLU A 222 28.56 10.84 -3.52
N ALA A 223 29.71 11.05 -4.17
CA ALA A 223 29.78 11.18 -5.63
C ALA A 223 29.27 9.93 -6.35
N LEU A 224 29.57 8.73 -5.83
CA LEU A 224 29.06 7.47 -6.35
C LEU A 224 27.53 7.37 -6.25
N TYR A 225 26.95 7.65 -5.08
CA TYR A 225 25.49 7.59 -4.92
C TYR A 225 24.77 8.68 -5.71
N ASN A 226 25.40 9.85 -5.89
CA ASN A 226 24.91 10.87 -6.81
C ASN A 226 24.93 10.39 -8.27
N GLU A 227 25.94 9.62 -8.69
CA GLU A 227 25.96 9.03 -10.03
C GLU A 227 24.86 7.98 -10.20
N ILE A 228 24.69 7.10 -9.21
CA ILE A 228 23.60 6.11 -9.18
C ILE A 228 22.24 6.79 -9.33
N ARG A 229 21.99 7.85 -8.56
CA ARG A 229 20.73 8.59 -8.64
C ARG A 229 20.56 9.32 -9.98
N ASN A 230 21.53 10.14 -10.36
CA ASN A 230 21.34 11.14 -11.43
C ASN A 230 21.68 10.63 -12.84
N VAL A 231 22.44 9.53 -12.95
CA VAL A 231 22.87 8.96 -14.24
C VAL A 231 22.18 7.62 -14.50
N TRP A 232 22.14 6.74 -13.50
CA TRP A 232 21.50 5.43 -13.62
C TRP A 232 19.99 5.46 -13.31
N ASP A 233 19.48 6.58 -12.81
CA ASP A 233 18.05 6.79 -12.50
C ASP A 233 17.49 5.68 -11.60
N ALA A 234 18.26 5.34 -10.56
CA ALA A 234 17.95 4.28 -9.61
C ALA A 234 17.92 4.80 -8.17
N VAL A 235 17.09 4.17 -7.34
CA VAL A 235 16.93 4.47 -5.92
C VAL A 235 17.64 3.43 -5.08
N VAL A 236 18.43 3.88 -4.10
CA VAL A 236 19.09 3.01 -3.13
C VAL A 236 18.52 3.26 -1.74
N VAL A 237 18.00 2.21 -1.13
CA VAL A 237 17.36 2.25 0.19
C VAL A 237 18.28 1.58 1.21
N PHE A 238 18.58 2.29 2.30
CA PHE A 238 19.39 1.79 3.40
C PHE A 238 18.61 1.74 4.71
N GLY A 239 18.91 0.73 5.52
CA GLY A 239 18.58 0.79 6.93
C GLY A 239 19.46 1.83 7.63
N ALA A 240 18.86 2.80 8.34
CA ALA A 240 19.56 3.93 8.95
C ALA A 240 20.59 3.50 10.02
N GLY A 241 20.44 2.32 10.61
CA GLY A 241 21.36 1.73 11.57
C GLY A 241 20.70 1.40 12.90
N ASN A 242 21.38 0.56 13.70
CA ASN A 242 20.84 0.07 14.98
C ASN A 242 21.68 0.58 16.17
N SER A 243 21.70 1.90 16.40
CA SER A 243 22.61 2.56 17.36
C SER A 243 24.10 2.36 17.03
N HIS A 244 24.41 2.30 15.74
CA HIS A 244 25.79 2.21 15.27
C HIS A 244 26.49 3.57 15.40
N CYS A 245 27.79 3.60 15.11
CA CYS A 245 28.60 4.81 15.17
C CYS A 245 28.57 5.51 16.55
N GLY A 246 28.32 4.74 17.61
CA GLY A 246 28.42 5.16 19.02
C GLY A 246 27.15 5.78 19.61
N ASN A 247 26.21 6.27 18.80
CA ASN A 247 24.95 6.86 19.26
C ASN A 247 23.89 6.82 18.16
N PRO A 248 22.60 6.58 18.47
CA PRO A 248 21.53 6.58 17.47
C PRO A 248 21.29 7.94 16.78
N SER A 249 21.74 9.06 17.35
CA SER A 249 21.70 10.38 16.71
C SER A 249 22.89 10.70 15.80
N ASN A 250 23.90 9.83 15.70
CA ASN A 250 25.01 10.02 14.77
C ASN A 250 24.62 9.64 13.34
N TYR A 251 25.44 9.98 12.36
CA TYR A 251 25.24 9.55 10.97
C TYR A 251 25.87 8.18 10.72
N CYS A 252 25.18 7.37 9.92
CA CYS A 252 25.67 6.08 9.44
C CYS A 252 25.69 6.14 7.91
N TYR A 253 26.82 5.84 7.29
CA TYR A 253 26.96 5.90 5.84
C TYR A 253 27.00 4.48 5.26
N PRO A 254 26.34 4.24 4.11
CA PRO A 254 25.83 5.26 3.17
C PRO A 254 24.42 5.83 3.40
N ALA A 255 23.69 5.37 4.43
CA ALA A 255 22.30 5.79 4.64
C ALA A 255 22.15 7.33 4.74
N SER A 256 23.05 8.01 5.45
CA SER A 256 22.97 9.46 5.68
C SER A 256 23.49 10.35 4.53
N TYR A 257 23.53 9.87 3.29
CA TYR A 257 23.73 10.75 2.12
C TYR A 257 22.37 11.15 1.56
N ASP A 258 22.13 12.44 1.34
CA ASP A 258 20.83 13.01 0.91
C ASP A 258 20.21 12.34 -0.34
N VAL A 259 21.03 11.72 -1.21
CA VAL A 259 20.57 11.03 -2.43
C VAL A 259 20.05 9.61 -2.20
N ASN A 260 20.35 9.03 -1.04
CA ASN A 260 19.91 7.70 -0.64
C ASN A 260 18.70 7.82 0.30
N ILE A 261 17.85 6.81 0.33
CA ILE A 261 16.74 6.77 1.27
C ILE A 261 17.19 6.06 2.55
N SER A 262 17.16 6.79 3.66
CA SER A 262 17.53 6.36 5.00
C SER A 262 16.29 5.99 5.81
N VAL A 263 16.17 4.70 6.15
CA VAL A 263 14.96 4.16 6.78
C VAL A 263 15.24 3.78 8.23
N THR A 264 14.56 4.44 9.18
CA THR A 264 14.54 4.03 10.59
C THR A 264 13.39 3.08 10.89
N SER A 265 13.34 2.51 12.11
CA SER A 265 12.25 1.62 12.50
C SER A 265 11.36 2.12 13.62
N VAL A 266 10.11 1.66 13.57
CA VAL A 266 9.08 1.81 14.59
C VAL A 266 8.39 0.47 14.87
N THR A 267 7.70 0.37 16.00
CA THR A 267 6.95 -0.82 16.44
C THR A 267 5.64 -0.98 15.67
N HIS A 268 5.12 -2.21 15.55
CA HIS A 268 3.84 -2.50 14.87
C HIS A 268 2.77 -3.08 15.82
N THR A 269 3.13 -3.22 17.10
CA THR A 269 2.33 -3.96 18.10
C THR A 269 1.10 -3.16 18.51
N SER A 270 0.01 -3.85 18.84
CA SER A 270 -1.26 -3.21 19.19
C SER A 270 -1.23 -2.36 20.48
N THR A 271 -0.23 -2.57 21.34
CA THR A 271 -0.05 -1.82 22.60
C THR A 271 0.51 -0.42 22.40
N ASP A 272 1.32 -0.27 21.36
CA ASP A 272 2.18 0.87 21.11
C ASP A 272 2.57 0.84 19.62
N PRO A 273 1.60 0.92 18.69
CA PRO A 273 1.92 0.98 17.27
C PRO A 273 2.70 2.25 17.02
N ASP A 274 3.62 2.20 16.06
CA ASP A 274 4.39 3.35 15.59
C ASP A 274 5.33 4.00 16.61
N ALA A 275 5.57 3.39 17.77
CA ALA A 275 6.55 3.91 18.71
C ALA A 275 7.98 3.67 18.20
N HIS A 276 8.83 4.70 18.28
CA HIS A 276 10.24 4.56 17.95
C HIS A 276 11.03 3.83 19.05
N GLU A 277 10.58 3.92 20.30
CA GLU A 277 11.13 3.17 21.41
C GLU A 277 10.49 1.78 21.50
N ARG A 278 11.30 0.72 21.45
CA ARG A 278 10.81 -0.65 21.70
C ARG A 278 10.22 -0.80 23.11
N THR A 279 10.72 -0.02 24.07
CA THR A 279 10.22 0.01 25.43
C THR A 279 9.93 1.46 25.78
N ILE A 280 8.64 1.80 25.85
CA ILE A 280 8.18 3.17 26.09
C ILE A 280 8.80 3.74 27.37
N GLY A 281 9.44 4.90 27.23
CA GLY A 281 10.20 5.59 28.27
C GLY A 281 11.68 5.24 28.33
N ASP A 282 12.18 4.34 27.48
CA ASP A 282 13.58 3.94 27.41
C ASP A 282 14.21 4.27 26.05
N THR A 283 14.79 5.48 25.99
CA THR A 283 15.53 6.02 24.83
C THR A 283 16.72 5.15 24.38
N THR A 284 17.17 4.17 25.17
CA THR A 284 18.25 3.26 24.77
C THR A 284 17.79 2.11 23.88
N THR A 285 16.47 1.98 23.68
CA THR A 285 15.86 0.90 22.89
C THR A 285 15.47 1.32 21.47
N THR A 286 15.88 2.50 21.05
CA THR A 286 15.66 3.04 19.70
C THR A 286 16.68 2.51 18.69
N TYR A 287 16.32 2.63 17.42
CA TYR A 287 17.28 2.57 16.31
C TYR A 287 17.77 3.96 15.90
N GLN A 288 18.51 4.07 14.80
CA GLN A 288 19.10 5.34 14.35
C GLN A 288 18.01 6.38 14.09
N HIS A 289 18.18 7.60 14.58
CA HIS A 289 17.26 8.71 14.36
C HIS A 289 18.07 10.01 14.29
N ASN A 290 18.05 10.68 13.15
CA ASN A 290 18.72 11.95 12.94
C ASN A 290 18.01 12.69 11.80
N ASP A 291 18.49 13.87 11.47
CA ASP A 291 17.95 14.72 10.41
C ASP A 291 18.21 14.21 8.98
N ALA A 292 18.99 13.13 8.82
CA ALA A 292 19.22 12.42 7.56
C ALA A 292 18.42 11.10 7.48
N VAL A 293 17.36 10.95 8.27
CA VAL A 293 16.36 9.88 8.11
C VAL A 293 15.21 10.46 7.29
N ASP A 294 14.83 9.77 6.21
CA ASP A 294 13.81 10.25 5.28
C ASP A 294 12.42 9.71 5.59
N ILE A 295 12.35 8.47 6.09
CA ILE A 295 11.09 7.79 6.40
C ILE A 295 11.31 6.72 7.48
N CYS A 296 10.24 6.32 8.17
CA CYS A 296 10.28 5.17 9.06
C CYS A 296 9.33 4.05 8.61
N ALA A 297 9.69 2.80 8.92
CA ALA A 297 8.84 1.65 8.68
C ALA A 297 8.96 0.63 9.82
N HIS A 298 8.13 -0.42 9.81
CA HIS A 298 8.09 -1.35 10.92
C HIS A 298 9.32 -2.25 10.95
N GLY A 299 10.03 -2.31 12.07
CA GLY A 299 11.26 -3.12 12.15
C GLY A 299 11.49 -3.80 13.49
N TYR A 300 10.53 -3.73 14.41
CA TYR A 300 10.61 -4.43 15.69
C TYR A 300 9.72 -5.67 15.68
N GLY A 301 10.32 -6.85 15.66
CA GLY A 301 9.60 -8.12 15.78
C GLY A 301 8.70 -8.39 14.59
N VAL A 302 9.19 -8.17 13.37
CA VAL A 302 8.47 -8.46 12.13
C VAL A 302 8.68 -9.91 11.70
N ARG A 303 7.63 -10.58 11.25
CA ARG A 303 7.70 -11.95 10.74
C ARG A 303 8.34 -11.95 9.34
N SER A 304 9.34 -12.80 9.12
CA SER A 304 10.00 -12.94 7.82
C SER A 304 10.43 -14.38 7.50
N CYS A 305 10.90 -14.61 6.27
CA CYS A 305 11.56 -15.84 5.84
C CYS A 305 12.85 -16.07 6.63
N ASP A 306 13.27 -17.32 6.76
CA ASP A 306 14.54 -17.76 7.35
C ASP A 306 15.31 -18.62 6.34
N VAL A 307 16.52 -19.07 6.65
CA VAL A 307 17.13 -20.17 5.90
C VAL A 307 16.36 -21.45 6.19
N MET A 308 16.08 -22.28 5.17
CA MET A 308 15.26 -23.46 5.36
C MET A 308 15.92 -24.50 6.29
N GLY A 309 15.09 -25.10 7.15
CA GLY A 309 15.49 -26.20 8.03
C GLY A 309 16.54 -25.80 9.08
N ALA A 310 17.49 -26.69 9.36
CA ALA A 310 18.45 -26.51 10.45
C ALA A 310 19.53 -25.42 10.20
N GLY A 311 19.50 -24.78 9.03
CA GLY A 311 20.40 -23.67 8.68
C GLY A 311 19.90 -22.29 9.14
N GLY A 312 18.62 -22.18 9.51
CA GLY A 312 17.98 -20.96 9.98
C GLY A 312 18.32 -20.60 11.42
N VAL A 313 17.75 -19.48 11.88
CA VAL A 313 17.72 -19.09 13.30
C VAL A 313 17.01 -20.17 14.12
N ASP A 314 15.91 -20.68 13.59
CA ASP A 314 15.12 -21.76 14.16
C ASP A 314 14.95 -22.90 13.14
N PRO A 315 14.52 -24.11 13.54
CA PRO A 315 14.32 -25.23 12.61
C PRO A 315 13.23 -25.04 11.54
N GLY A 316 12.47 -23.93 11.60
CA GLY A 316 11.41 -23.60 10.65
C GLY A 316 11.88 -22.62 9.57
N ASN A 317 11.10 -22.47 8.51
CA ASN A 317 11.46 -21.61 7.37
C ASN A 317 11.10 -20.12 7.59
N TYR A 318 10.57 -19.76 8.76
CA TYR A 318 10.12 -18.40 9.06
C TYR A 318 10.44 -18.05 10.50
N THR A 319 10.96 -16.84 10.72
CA THR A 319 11.39 -16.35 12.02
C THR A 319 11.03 -14.88 12.20
N TRP A 320 11.49 -14.28 13.30
CA TRP A 320 11.24 -12.89 13.65
C TRP A 320 12.52 -12.04 13.45
N GLY A 321 12.36 -10.84 12.90
CA GLY A 321 13.42 -9.88 12.66
C GLY A 321 13.31 -8.62 13.51
N TRP A 322 14.47 -8.05 13.87
CA TRP A 322 14.59 -6.77 14.58
C TRP A 322 15.70 -5.88 14.00
N GLY A 323 15.37 -4.65 13.60
CA GLY A 323 16.34 -3.68 13.10
C GLY A 323 15.81 -2.82 11.95
N THR A 324 16.58 -1.78 11.61
CA THR A 324 16.37 -1.01 10.37
C THR A 324 16.56 -1.86 9.13
N SER A 325 17.31 -2.96 9.24
CA SER A 325 17.47 -3.98 8.21
C SER A 325 16.15 -4.60 7.74
N PHE A 326 15.08 -4.53 8.55
CA PHE A 326 13.77 -5.07 8.20
C PHE A 326 12.73 -3.97 7.89
N ALA A 327 13.03 -2.73 8.23
CA ALA A 327 12.25 -1.56 7.82
C ALA A 327 12.58 -1.16 6.38
N ALA A 328 13.87 -1.06 6.03
CA ALA A 328 14.34 -0.71 4.69
C ALA A 328 13.76 -1.57 3.53
N PRO A 329 13.71 -2.92 3.62
CA PRO A 329 13.18 -3.73 2.54
C PRO A 329 11.68 -3.52 2.26
N GLN A 330 10.89 -3.08 3.24
CA GLN A 330 9.49 -2.71 3.00
C GLN A 330 9.40 -1.45 2.14
N VAL A 331 10.24 -0.45 2.42
CA VAL A 331 10.32 0.79 1.63
C VAL A 331 10.83 0.52 0.21
N ALA A 332 11.87 -0.31 0.06
CA ALA A 332 12.35 -0.74 -1.25
C ALA A 332 11.26 -1.48 -2.06
N ALA A 333 10.47 -2.32 -1.40
CA ALA A 333 9.36 -3.00 -2.03
C ALA A 333 8.22 -2.05 -2.44
N THR A 334 7.92 -1.02 -1.64
CA THR A 334 6.97 0.03 -2.03
C THR A 334 7.45 0.79 -3.26
N LEU A 335 8.74 1.16 -3.34
CA LEU A 335 9.30 1.78 -4.56
C LEU A 335 9.21 0.87 -5.78
N ALA A 336 9.46 -0.44 -5.61
CA ALA A 336 9.26 -1.39 -6.70
C ALA A 336 7.79 -1.48 -7.14
N ALA A 337 6.82 -1.37 -6.22
CA ALA A 337 5.40 -1.27 -6.54
C ALA A 337 5.05 0.03 -7.28
N ILE A 338 5.62 1.17 -6.86
CA ILE A 338 5.50 2.47 -7.55
C ILE A 338 5.98 2.34 -9.01
N PHE A 339 7.18 1.79 -9.23
CA PHE A 339 7.70 1.58 -10.60
C PHE A 339 6.94 0.51 -11.40
N THR A 340 6.33 -0.47 -10.73
CA THR A 340 5.45 -1.46 -11.37
C THR A 340 4.22 -0.76 -11.98
N ILE A 341 3.63 0.16 -11.22
CA ILE A 341 2.47 0.94 -11.64
C ILE A 341 2.85 1.98 -12.69
N ASN A 342 3.92 2.74 -12.45
CA ASN A 342 4.42 3.73 -13.38
C ASN A 342 5.94 3.56 -13.65
N PRO A 343 6.32 2.74 -14.65
CA PRO A 343 7.73 2.50 -14.97
C PRO A 343 8.46 3.73 -15.55
N CYS A 344 7.72 4.79 -15.90
CA CYS A 344 8.24 6.00 -16.53
C CYS A 344 8.65 7.09 -15.55
N LEU A 345 8.38 6.89 -14.25
CA LEU A 345 8.90 7.77 -13.22
C LEU A 345 10.43 7.72 -13.20
N THR A 346 11.01 8.88 -12.96
CA THR A 346 12.41 9.01 -12.52
C THR A 346 12.55 8.55 -11.08
N ALA A 347 13.79 8.29 -10.65
CA ALA A 347 14.11 7.97 -9.26
C ALA A 347 13.65 9.06 -8.28
N ASN A 348 13.75 10.34 -8.66
CA ASN A 348 13.30 11.47 -7.86
C ASN A 348 11.78 11.50 -7.73
N GLU A 349 11.03 11.35 -8.83
CA GLU A 349 9.56 11.36 -8.76
C GLU A 349 9.01 10.17 -7.96
N ALA A 350 9.66 9.00 -8.04
CA ALA A 350 9.28 7.84 -7.24
C ALA A 350 9.54 8.04 -5.74
N GLU A 351 10.66 8.68 -5.38
CA GLU A 351 10.94 9.09 -4.00
C GLU A 351 9.95 10.15 -3.50
N ASP A 352 9.66 11.17 -4.31
CA ASP A 352 8.70 12.22 -3.94
C ASP A 352 7.31 11.60 -3.63
N ILE A 353 6.81 10.72 -4.50
CA ILE A 353 5.55 9.99 -4.28
C ILE A 353 5.61 9.17 -2.97
N LEU A 354 6.72 8.48 -2.71
CA LEU A 354 6.89 7.68 -1.50
C LEU A 354 6.86 8.56 -0.23
N LEU A 355 7.62 9.65 -0.22
CA LEU A 355 7.79 10.50 0.96
C LEU A 355 6.57 11.38 1.23
N ASP A 356 5.88 11.86 0.19
CA ASP A 356 4.62 12.61 0.31
C ASP A 356 3.46 11.74 0.81
N ALA A 357 3.49 10.44 0.49
CA ALA A 357 2.51 9.48 0.98
C ALA A 357 2.71 9.06 2.44
N ALA A 358 3.86 9.35 3.06
CA ALA A 358 4.15 8.91 4.41
C ALA A 358 3.14 9.48 5.43
N ASP A 359 2.69 8.63 6.37
CA ASP A 359 1.79 9.04 7.44
C ASP A 359 2.54 9.87 8.48
N ALA A 360 2.43 11.18 8.36
CA ALA A 360 3.04 12.16 9.24
C ALA A 360 2.41 12.22 10.64
N SER A 361 1.26 11.56 10.88
CA SER A 361 0.61 11.57 12.21
C SER A 361 1.52 11.02 13.31
N ILE A 362 2.40 10.08 12.93
CA ILE A 362 3.44 9.49 13.78
C ILE A 362 4.38 10.52 14.41
N LEU A 363 4.62 11.64 13.73
CA LEU A 363 5.54 12.70 14.20
C LEU A 363 4.94 13.49 15.38
N SER A 364 3.61 13.45 15.50
CA SER A 364 2.85 14.03 16.61
C SER A 364 2.42 13.01 17.66
N TYR A 365 2.70 11.73 17.42
CA TYR A 365 2.37 10.67 18.36
C TYR A 365 3.12 10.85 19.68
N SER A 366 2.42 10.69 20.80
CA SER A 366 2.96 11.06 22.12
C SER A 366 4.28 10.35 22.46
N TYR A 367 4.46 9.10 22.03
CA TYR A 367 5.69 8.33 22.23
C TYR A 367 6.85 8.76 21.34
N ASN A 368 6.60 9.57 20.31
CA ASN A 368 7.61 10.00 19.34
C ASN A 368 7.97 11.48 19.42
N THR A 369 7.31 12.26 20.29
CA THR A 369 7.56 13.71 20.41
C THR A 369 9.00 14.09 20.74
N TYR A 370 9.79 13.19 21.35
CA TYR A 370 11.22 13.39 21.58
C TYR A 370 12.07 13.26 20.30
N TYR A 371 11.54 12.59 19.28
CA TYR A 371 12.20 12.28 18.01
C TYR A 371 11.63 13.09 16.83
N THR A 372 10.84 14.13 17.09
CA THR A 372 10.35 15.04 16.05
C THR A 372 11.51 15.57 15.21
N ALA A 373 11.33 15.57 13.88
CA ALA A 373 12.35 15.88 12.88
C ALA A 373 13.57 14.93 12.84
N LYS A 374 13.45 13.72 13.42
CA LYS A 374 14.47 12.67 13.36
C LYS A 374 13.95 11.31 12.86
N LEU A 375 12.69 11.26 12.45
CA LEU A 375 11.99 10.07 11.93
C LEU A 375 11.53 10.27 10.48
N GLY A 376 12.11 11.25 9.78
CA GLY A 376 11.73 11.57 8.41
C GLY A 376 10.36 12.23 8.27
N THR A 377 9.75 12.04 7.10
CA THR A 377 8.45 12.62 6.75
C THR A 377 7.27 11.91 7.42
N GLY A 378 7.45 10.66 7.84
CA GLY A 378 6.43 9.88 8.53
C GLY A 378 6.66 8.38 8.43
N ARG A 379 5.62 7.63 8.78
CA ARG A 379 5.59 6.17 8.63
C ARG A 379 5.24 5.83 7.19
N LEU A 380 5.87 4.80 6.64
CA LEU A 380 5.45 4.20 5.37
C LEU A 380 3.93 3.97 5.32
N ASN A 381 3.28 4.52 4.30
CA ASN A 381 1.92 4.18 3.88
C ASN A 381 2.00 3.61 2.46
N VAL A 382 1.74 2.30 2.30
CA VAL A 382 1.88 1.66 0.99
C VAL A 382 0.71 2.03 0.09
N LEU A 383 -0.51 2.11 0.63
CA LEU A 383 -1.71 2.43 -0.17
C LEU A 383 -1.61 3.81 -0.79
N ASP A 384 -1.27 4.83 0.01
CA ASP A 384 -1.19 6.20 -0.50
C ASP A 384 -0.05 6.37 -1.51
N ALA A 385 1.07 5.66 -1.34
CA ALA A 385 2.17 5.67 -2.30
C ALA A 385 1.76 5.04 -3.65
N VAL A 386 1.08 3.89 -3.63
CA VAL A 386 0.63 3.25 -4.88
C VAL A 386 -0.53 4.00 -5.55
N LYS A 387 -1.37 4.71 -4.78
CA LYS A 387 -2.35 5.65 -5.32
C LYS A 387 -1.67 6.81 -6.04
N GLY A 388 -0.68 7.44 -5.42
CA GLY A 388 0.09 8.52 -6.07
C GLY A 388 0.75 8.05 -7.38
N ALA A 389 1.31 6.83 -7.37
CA ALA A 389 1.83 6.22 -8.60
C ALA A 389 0.73 5.99 -9.65
N ALA A 390 -0.43 5.48 -9.25
CA ALA A 390 -1.56 5.23 -10.15
C ALA A 390 -2.14 6.51 -10.74
N GLU A 391 -2.28 7.57 -9.93
CA GLU A 391 -2.69 8.91 -10.36
C GLU A 391 -1.70 9.48 -11.39
N SER A 392 -0.39 9.36 -11.14
CA SER A 392 0.65 9.79 -12.09
C SER A 392 0.65 9.01 -13.42
N ALA A 393 0.06 7.81 -13.42
CA ALA A 393 -0.06 6.91 -14.57
C ALA A 393 -1.48 6.89 -15.19
N THR A 394 -2.36 7.79 -14.74
CA THR A 394 -3.75 7.88 -15.20
C THR A 394 -3.94 9.11 -16.07
N THR A 395 -4.61 8.93 -17.21
CA THR A 395 -5.03 10.04 -18.06
C THR A 395 -6.45 10.48 -17.70
N TYR A 396 -6.64 11.77 -17.45
CA TYR A 396 -7.93 12.34 -17.07
C TYR A 396 -8.52 13.17 -18.21
N PHE A 397 -9.80 12.95 -18.49
CA PHE A 397 -10.59 13.79 -19.38
C PHE A 397 -11.71 14.42 -18.55
N GLU A 398 -11.68 15.75 -18.40
CA GLU A 398 -12.59 16.49 -17.52
C GLU A 398 -13.26 17.66 -18.26
N ASP A 399 -14.60 17.68 -18.29
CA ASP A 399 -15.41 18.71 -18.95
C ASP A 399 -15.06 18.90 -20.45
N GLU A 400 -14.66 17.83 -21.13
CA GLU A 400 -14.16 17.88 -22.51
C GLU A 400 -15.17 17.42 -23.56
N THR A 401 -15.03 17.97 -24.78
CA THR A 401 -15.68 17.45 -25.99
C THR A 401 -14.65 16.98 -27.00
N LEU A 402 -14.52 15.66 -27.17
CA LEU A 402 -13.60 15.06 -28.13
C LEU A 402 -14.22 15.07 -29.54
N SER A 403 -13.58 15.72 -30.50
CA SER A 403 -14.14 15.98 -31.84
C SER A 403 -13.26 15.56 -33.02
N SER A 404 -12.10 14.97 -32.75
CA SER A 404 -11.19 14.40 -33.76
C SER A 404 -10.77 13.01 -33.36
N SER A 405 -10.54 12.12 -34.33
CA SER A 405 -10.04 10.78 -34.06
C SER A 405 -8.72 10.80 -33.29
N GLN A 406 -8.61 10.01 -32.23
CA GLN A 406 -7.39 9.88 -31.42
C GLN A 406 -7.25 8.49 -30.80
N THR A 407 -6.01 8.12 -30.49
CA THR A 407 -5.68 6.97 -29.66
C THR A 407 -5.02 7.48 -28.39
N THR A 408 -5.54 7.08 -27.24
CA THR A 408 -4.97 7.36 -25.91
C THR A 408 -4.47 6.05 -25.33
N GLU A 409 -3.22 6.03 -24.89
CA GLU A 409 -2.55 4.89 -24.27
C GLU A 409 -1.94 5.35 -22.96
N THR A 410 -2.25 4.66 -21.85
CA THR A 410 -1.78 5.05 -20.52
C THR A 410 -1.47 3.86 -19.62
N LEU A 411 -0.51 4.05 -18.71
CA LEU A 411 0.10 2.97 -17.95
C LEU A 411 -0.81 2.37 -16.87
N PHE A 412 -1.77 3.10 -16.34
CA PHE A 412 -2.65 2.59 -15.28
C PHE A 412 -4.13 2.72 -15.62
N GLY A 413 -4.63 3.95 -15.69
CA GLY A 413 -6.07 4.21 -15.79
C GLY A 413 -6.43 5.28 -16.81
N ILE A 414 -7.65 5.25 -17.33
CA ILE A 414 -8.26 6.41 -17.99
C ILE A 414 -9.50 6.80 -17.21
N SER A 415 -9.60 8.06 -16.80
CA SER A 415 -10.78 8.57 -16.10
C SER A 415 -11.52 9.60 -16.96
N PHE A 416 -12.84 9.45 -17.02
CA PHE A 416 -13.74 10.39 -17.69
C PHE A 416 -14.69 11.03 -16.69
N ASP A 417 -14.69 12.36 -16.65
CA ASP A 417 -15.69 13.17 -15.94
C ASP A 417 -16.29 14.21 -16.89
N ASN A 418 -17.61 14.14 -17.10
CA ASN A 418 -18.36 15.07 -17.95
C ASN A 418 -17.84 15.20 -19.40
N VAL A 419 -17.57 14.07 -20.05
CA VAL A 419 -16.98 14.02 -21.40
C VAL A 419 -18.01 13.69 -22.48
N THR A 420 -17.93 14.39 -23.61
CA THR A 420 -18.72 14.10 -24.82
C THR A 420 -17.83 13.77 -26.01
N ILE A 421 -17.97 12.57 -26.57
CA ILE A 421 -17.30 12.17 -27.81
C ILE A 421 -18.22 12.49 -28.99
N SER A 422 -17.91 13.61 -29.65
CA SER A 422 -18.80 14.27 -30.61
C SER A 422 -18.66 13.78 -32.05
N SER A 423 -17.45 13.40 -32.47
CA SER A 423 -17.17 12.84 -33.80
C SER A 423 -15.82 12.10 -33.85
N GLY A 424 -15.56 11.35 -34.91
CA GLY A 424 -14.30 10.62 -35.13
C GLY A 424 -14.29 9.17 -34.66
N THR A 425 -13.10 8.58 -34.67
CA THR A 425 -12.80 7.23 -34.16
C THR A 425 -11.83 7.35 -33.00
N HIS A 426 -12.22 6.85 -31.83
CA HIS A 426 -11.45 6.97 -30.60
C HIS A 426 -11.04 5.59 -30.09
N THR A 427 -9.79 5.45 -29.66
CA THR A 427 -9.31 4.24 -28.99
C THR A 427 -8.67 4.63 -27.67
N PHE A 428 -9.15 4.05 -26.58
CA PHE A 428 -8.67 4.27 -25.23
C PHE A 428 -8.13 2.95 -24.72
N ARG A 429 -6.81 2.88 -24.55
CA ARG A 429 -6.08 1.68 -24.15
C ARG A 429 -5.34 1.93 -22.86
N THR A 430 -5.42 0.98 -21.95
CA THR A 430 -4.78 1.06 -20.64
C THR A 430 -4.50 -0.32 -20.05
N ARG A 431 -3.65 -0.40 -19.02
CA ARG A 431 -3.31 -1.69 -18.39
C ARG A 431 -4.31 -2.14 -17.32
N LYS A 432 -4.92 -1.22 -16.56
CA LYS A 432 -5.71 -1.59 -15.37
C LYS A 432 -7.17 -1.23 -15.43
N GLU A 433 -7.50 0.03 -15.72
CA GLU A 433 -8.90 0.45 -15.57
C GLU A 433 -9.34 1.62 -16.43
N ILE A 434 -10.65 1.70 -16.65
CA ILE A 434 -11.32 2.87 -17.19
C ILE A 434 -12.48 3.23 -16.26
N SER A 435 -12.46 4.44 -15.71
CA SER A 435 -13.49 4.95 -14.81
C SER A 435 -14.33 6.05 -15.47
N ILE A 436 -15.62 6.05 -15.17
CA ILE A 436 -16.57 7.09 -15.62
C ILE A 436 -17.25 7.65 -14.38
N ASN A 437 -16.85 8.84 -13.97
CA ASN A 437 -17.26 9.47 -12.72
C ASN A 437 -18.40 10.49 -12.90
N GLY A 438 -18.65 10.93 -14.14
CA GLY A 438 -19.69 11.89 -14.49
C GLY A 438 -20.46 11.54 -15.76
N ASN A 439 -21.02 12.55 -16.42
CA ASN A 439 -21.76 12.33 -17.67
C ASN A 439 -20.79 11.90 -18.78
N PHE A 440 -21.03 10.75 -19.41
CA PHE A 440 -20.27 10.30 -20.57
C PHE A 440 -21.19 10.07 -21.76
N GLN A 441 -20.98 10.82 -22.85
CA GLN A 441 -21.84 10.79 -24.03
C GLN A 441 -21.05 10.48 -25.29
N ILE A 442 -21.61 9.64 -26.16
CA ILE A 442 -21.05 9.34 -27.49
C ILE A 442 -22.11 9.69 -28.52
N ASN A 443 -21.79 10.59 -29.46
CA ASN A 443 -22.71 11.01 -30.51
C ASN A 443 -22.96 9.89 -31.53
N SER A 444 -24.12 9.97 -32.22
CA SER A 444 -24.46 9.02 -33.28
C SER A 444 -23.42 9.05 -34.41
N GLY A 445 -22.98 7.87 -34.86
CA GLY A 445 -21.98 7.72 -35.92
C GLY A 445 -20.53 7.73 -35.44
N VAL A 446 -20.28 7.89 -34.14
CA VAL A 446 -18.95 7.79 -33.52
C VAL A 446 -18.60 6.35 -33.20
N THR A 447 -17.33 5.98 -33.40
CA THR A 447 -16.79 4.68 -32.98
C THR A 447 -15.80 4.91 -31.84
N CYS A 448 -16.01 4.23 -30.70
CA CYS A 448 -15.10 4.22 -29.56
C CYS A 448 -14.70 2.78 -29.24
N THR A 449 -13.41 2.56 -29.03
CA THR A 449 -12.84 1.29 -28.57
C THR A 449 -12.21 1.51 -27.21
N PHE A 450 -12.56 0.65 -26.25
CA PHE A 450 -11.99 0.63 -24.91
C PHE A 450 -11.25 -0.70 -24.75
N ASP A 451 -9.99 -0.63 -24.38
CA ASP A 451 -9.07 -1.75 -24.31
C ASP A 451 -8.34 -1.72 -22.97
N VAL A 452 -8.72 -2.62 -22.07
CA VAL A 452 -8.15 -2.73 -20.71
C VAL A 452 -7.51 -4.09 -20.61
N ASP A 453 -6.19 -4.12 -20.70
CA ASP A 453 -5.41 -5.35 -20.71
C ASP A 453 -4.02 -5.09 -20.13
N VAL A 454 -3.67 -5.84 -19.08
CA VAL A 454 -2.36 -5.75 -18.41
C VAL A 454 -1.18 -6.04 -19.35
N SER A 455 -1.41 -6.74 -20.47
CA SER A 455 -0.41 -7.03 -21.49
C SER A 455 -0.19 -5.89 -22.49
N ASN A 456 -0.94 -4.79 -22.38
CA ASN A 456 -0.75 -3.61 -23.22
C ASN A 456 0.66 -3.05 -23.04
N ILE A 457 1.47 -3.12 -24.10
CA ILE A 457 2.81 -2.56 -24.15
C ILE A 457 2.68 -1.04 -24.35
N ILE A 458 2.91 -0.30 -23.27
CA ILE A 458 2.83 1.16 -23.26
C ILE A 458 4.23 1.66 -22.90
N SER A 459 4.86 2.33 -23.86
CA SER A 459 6.26 2.75 -23.75
C SER A 459 6.37 4.08 -23.00
N CYS A 460 7.38 4.21 -22.15
CA CYS A 460 7.88 5.51 -21.71
C CYS A 460 8.50 6.19 -22.93
N TYR A 461 8.01 7.37 -23.30
CA TYR A 461 8.32 8.07 -24.56
C TYR A 461 9.82 8.26 -24.84
#